data_AF-A0A1H4GYH5-F1
#
_entry.id   AF-A0A1H4GYH5-F1
#
_cell.length_a   1.000
_cell.length_b   1.000
_cell.length_c   1.000
_cell.angle_alpha   90.00
_cell.angle_beta   90.00
_cell.angle_gamma   90.00
#
_symmetry.space_group_name_H-M   'P 1'
#
loop_
_entity.id
_entity.type
_entity.pdbx_description
1 polymer ?
#
loop_
_entity_poly.entity_id
_entity_poly.type
_entity_poly.pdbx_seq_one_letter_code
_entity_poly.pdbx_strand_id
1 'polypeptide(L)'
;MPLLAELPGVQVASAKVGRYAFFRLEGFNDSLEVARRLVAEAGLGLAPGNAFAPEARDWLRWCFASKDPQRLAKDAERRRDWLTAKKNVPRPVG
;
A
#
# COMPACT_ATOMS: atom_id res chain seq x y z
N MET A 1 17.59 23.12 5.76
CA MET A 1 18.67 22.72 4.84
C MET A 1 19.88 22.42 5.74
N PRO A 2 20.50 21.22 5.66
CA PRO A 2 20.83 20.43 6.84
C PRO A 2 22.31 20.46 7.23
N LEU A 3 22.64 21.09 8.35
CA LEU A 3 23.96 21.09 9.01
C LEU A 3 24.47 19.67 9.39
N LEU A 4 23.61 18.64 9.32
CA LEU A 4 23.90 17.26 9.73
C LEU A 4 24.67 16.45 8.67
N ALA A 5 24.55 16.82 7.39
CA ALA A 5 25.28 16.17 6.29
C ALA A 5 26.75 16.60 6.20
N GLU A 6 27.15 17.59 7.00
CA GLU A 6 28.48 18.20 6.96
C GLU A 6 29.49 17.49 7.90
N LEU A 7 29.04 16.51 8.70
CA LEU A 7 29.90 15.76 9.61
C LEU A 7 30.65 14.63 8.87
N PRO A 8 32.00 14.57 8.93
CA PRO A 8 32.77 13.52 8.30
C PRO A 8 32.37 12.13 8.84
N GLY A 9 31.99 11.22 7.95
CA GLY A 9 31.58 9.84 8.29
C GLY A 9 30.08 9.65 8.51
N VAL A 10 29.26 10.71 8.39
CA VAL A 10 27.80 10.62 8.55
C VAL A 10 27.11 10.52 7.19
N GLN A 11 26.31 9.47 6.98
CA GLN A 11 25.39 9.36 5.84
C GLN A 11 23.96 9.66 6.32
N VAL A 12 23.36 10.74 5.81
CA VAL A 12 22.00 11.18 6.16
C VAL A 12 21.05 10.95 4.98
N ALA A 13 19.96 10.20 5.20
CA ALA A 13 18.82 10.16 4.28
C ALA A 13 17.66 10.98 4.88
N SER A 14 17.20 12.03 4.19
CA SER A 14 16.08 12.83 4.69
C SER A 14 14.75 12.12 4.46
N ALA A 15 14.11 11.62 5.52
CA ALA A 15 12.71 11.20 5.48
C ALA A 15 11.85 12.23 6.24
N LYS A 16 11.10 13.08 5.53
CA LYS A 16 10.28 14.13 6.15
C LYS A 16 8.79 13.78 6.31
N VAL A 17 8.27 12.73 5.67
CA VAL A 17 6.84 12.37 5.70
C VAL A 17 6.68 10.87 5.38
N GLY A 18 6.04 10.10 6.26
CA GLY A 18 5.60 8.74 5.94
C GLY A 18 4.28 8.79 5.17
N ARG A 19 4.31 8.82 3.84
CA ARG A 19 3.11 8.81 2.99
C ARG A 19 2.62 7.40 2.68
N TYR A 20 2.88 6.45 3.59
CA TYR A 20 2.71 5.03 3.36
C TYR A 20 1.94 4.36 4.49
N ALA A 21 0.90 3.62 4.15
CA ALA A 21 0.18 2.72 5.06
C ALA A 21 0.52 1.28 4.68
N PHE A 22 0.80 0.46 5.68
CA PHE A 22 1.02 -0.96 5.53
C PHE A 22 -0.13 -1.71 6.20
N PHE A 23 -0.74 -2.66 5.50
CA PHE A 23 -1.88 -3.41 6.02
C PHE A 23 -1.99 -4.79 5.37
N ARG A 24 -2.78 -5.68 5.99
CA ARG A 24 -3.16 -6.99 5.46
C ARG A 24 -4.68 -7.04 5.28
N LEU A 25 -5.16 -7.95 4.44
CA LEU A 25 -6.59 -8.20 4.27
C LEU A 25 -6.88 -9.63 4.71
N GLU A 26 -7.75 -9.79 5.70
CA GLU A 26 -8.16 -11.11 6.17
C GLU A 26 -8.81 -11.91 5.03
N GLY A 27 -8.38 -13.17 4.86
CA GLY A 27 -8.85 -14.04 3.78
C GLY A 27 -8.16 -13.82 2.43
N PHE A 28 -7.12 -12.97 2.37
CA PHE A 28 -6.27 -12.81 1.20
C PHE A 28 -4.80 -13.00 1.58
N ASN A 29 -4.22 -14.11 1.13
CA ASN A 29 -2.89 -14.54 1.55
C ASN A 29 -1.80 -14.23 0.50
N ASP A 30 -2.22 -13.81 -0.71
CA ASP A 30 -1.33 -13.40 -1.79
C ASP A 30 -1.53 -11.90 -2.13
N SER A 31 -0.66 -11.05 -1.57
CA SER A 31 -0.73 -9.60 -1.81
C SER A 31 -0.46 -9.21 -3.25
N LEU A 32 0.26 -10.03 -4.03
CA LEU A 32 0.55 -9.75 -5.43
C LEU A 32 -0.71 -9.91 -6.28
N GLU A 33 -1.49 -10.98 -6.03
CA GLU A 33 -2.79 -11.17 -6.68
C GLU A 33 -3.73 -9.99 -6.35
N VAL A 34 -3.84 -9.64 -5.07
CA VAL A 34 -4.69 -8.54 -4.62
C VAL A 34 -4.28 -7.21 -5.25
N ALA A 35 -2.99 -6.89 -5.30
CA ALA A 35 -2.49 -5.65 -5.89
C ALA A 35 -2.85 -5.58 -7.40
N ARG A 36 -2.70 -6.68 -8.15
CA ARG A 36 -3.09 -6.74 -9.57
C ARG A 36 -4.59 -6.51 -9.76
N ARG A 37 -5.42 -7.14 -8.93
CA ARG A 37 -6.88 -6.99 -8.99
C ARG A 37 -7.35 -5.59 -8.64
N LEU A 38 -6.76 -4.96 -7.62
CA LEU A 38 -7.10 -3.58 -7.26
C LEU A 38 -6.73 -2.59 -8.36
N VAL A 39 -5.64 -2.82 -9.10
CA VAL A 39 -5.31 -2.01 -10.28
C VAL A 39 -6.34 -2.24 -11.39
N ALA A 40 -6.62 -3.50 -11.75
CA ALA A 40 -7.51 -3.83 -12.87
C ALA A 40 -8.99 -3.47 -12.61
N GLU A 41 -9.46 -3.68 -11.39
CA GLU A 41 -10.89 -3.59 -11.05
C GLU A 41 -11.27 -2.25 -10.39
N ALA A 42 -10.34 -1.60 -9.69
CA ALA A 42 -10.60 -0.36 -8.94
C ALA A 42 -9.70 0.82 -9.35
N GLY A 43 -8.74 0.61 -10.26
CA GLY A 43 -7.77 1.63 -10.65
C GLY A 43 -6.83 2.04 -9.51
N LEU A 44 -6.66 1.19 -8.50
CA LEU A 44 -5.88 1.47 -7.29
C LEU A 44 -4.54 0.75 -7.29
N GLY A 45 -3.45 1.52 -7.38
CA GLY A 45 -2.09 1.00 -7.28
C GLY A 45 -1.66 0.79 -5.83
N LEU A 46 -1.37 -0.47 -5.46
CA LEU A 46 -0.73 -0.86 -4.21
C LEU A 46 0.56 -1.62 -4.49
N ALA A 47 1.56 -1.46 -3.63
CA ALA A 47 2.77 -2.28 -3.70
C ALA A 47 2.59 -3.55 -2.84
N PRO A 48 2.80 -4.75 -3.41
CA PRO A 48 2.72 -6.00 -2.66
C PRO A 48 3.93 -6.14 -1.73
N GLY A 49 3.72 -6.78 -0.59
CA GLY A 49 4.72 -6.87 0.48
C GLY A 49 5.91 -7.77 0.14
N ASN A 50 5.71 -8.74 -0.75
CA ASN A 50 6.79 -9.58 -1.29
C ASN A 50 7.89 -8.79 -2.03
N ALA A 51 7.62 -7.56 -2.44
CA ALA A 51 8.62 -6.66 -3.01
C ALA A 51 9.59 -6.09 -1.96
N PHE A 52 9.29 -6.24 -0.67
CA PHE A 52 10.12 -5.74 0.44
C PHE A 52 10.79 -6.87 1.21
N ALA A 53 10.07 -7.96 1.49
CA ALA A 53 10.63 -9.14 2.13
C ALA A 53 9.75 -10.39 1.88
N PRO A 54 10.31 -11.61 1.83
CA PRO A 54 9.54 -12.85 1.66
C PRO A 54 8.47 -13.04 2.75
N GLU A 55 8.79 -12.72 4.00
CA GLU A 55 7.87 -12.79 5.15
C GLU A 55 6.72 -11.79 5.09
N ALA A 56 6.80 -10.80 4.20
CA ALA A 56 5.77 -9.77 4.01
C ALA A 56 4.79 -10.10 2.89
N ARG A 57 4.74 -11.35 2.38
CA ARG A 57 3.95 -11.74 1.20
C ARG A 57 2.44 -11.46 1.31
N ASP A 58 1.89 -11.34 2.51
CA ASP A 58 0.49 -11.03 2.80
C ASP A 58 0.23 -9.53 3.12
N TRP A 59 1.29 -8.71 3.19
CA TRP A 59 1.18 -7.26 3.40
C TRP A 59 1.01 -6.50 2.09
N LEU A 60 0.34 -5.35 2.18
CA LEU A 60 0.22 -4.35 1.13
C LEU A 60 0.74 -3.01 1.63
N ARG A 61 1.40 -2.24 0.75
CA ARG A 61 1.79 -0.87 1.00
C ARG A 61 1.04 0.09 0.09
N TRP A 62 0.32 1.03 0.68
CA TRP A 62 -0.35 2.11 -0.04
C TRP A 62 0.39 3.42 0.12
N CYS A 63 0.73 4.06 -1.00
CA CYS A 63 1.26 5.42 -1.02
C CYS A 63 0.11 6.43 -1.09
N PHE A 64 -0.23 7.09 0.02
CA PHE A 64 -1.22 8.17 0.06
C PHE A 64 -0.56 9.55 -0.05
N ALA A 65 0.55 9.61 -0.80
CA ALA A 65 1.36 10.81 -0.96
C ALA A 65 0.70 11.99 -1.70
N SER A 66 -0.56 11.82 -2.11
CA SER A 66 -1.35 12.85 -2.75
C SER A 66 -1.47 14.07 -1.84
N LYS A 67 -1.21 15.25 -2.38
CA LYS A 67 -1.47 16.53 -1.70
C LYS A 67 -2.95 16.92 -1.70
N ASP A 68 -3.79 16.16 -2.40
CA ASP A 68 -5.23 16.38 -2.52
C ASP A 68 -6.01 15.40 -1.61
N PRO A 69 -6.63 15.90 -0.52
CA PRO A 69 -7.43 15.09 0.40
C PRO A 69 -8.67 14.46 -0.24
N GLN A 70 -9.28 15.10 -1.24
CA GLN A 70 -10.47 14.57 -1.91
C GLN A 70 -10.12 13.32 -2.72
N ARG A 71 -8.95 13.31 -3.34
CA ARG A 71 -8.43 12.13 -4.04
C ARG A 71 -8.16 10.97 -3.09
N LEU A 72 -7.63 11.25 -1.89
CA LEU A 72 -7.42 10.22 -0.87
C LEU A 72 -8.73 9.62 -0.35
N ALA A 73 -9.75 10.46 -0.13
CA ALA A 73 -11.07 9.99 0.27
C ALA A 73 -11.70 9.08 -0.81
N LYS A 74 -11.63 9.51 -2.08
CA LYS A 74 -12.14 8.72 -3.21
C LYS A 74 -11.42 7.38 -3.38
N ASP A 75 -10.11 7.35 -3.19
CA ASP A 75 -9.33 6.10 -3.26
C ASP A 75 -9.66 5.15 -2.10
N ALA A 76 -9.97 5.70 -0.91
CA ALA A 76 -10.45 4.92 0.23
C ALA A 76 -11.85 4.35 0.00
N GLU A 77 -12.77 5.13 -0.58
CA GLU A 77 -14.13 4.69 -0.96
C GLU A 77 -14.08 3.56 -1.98
N ARG A 78 -13.35 3.72 -3.08
CA ARG A 78 -13.16 2.67 -4.10
C ARG A 78 -12.63 1.36 -3.50
N ARG A 79 -11.71 1.46 -2.53
CA ARG A 79 -11.18 0.28 -1.84
C ARG A 79 -12.26 -0.39 -0.97
N ARG A 80 -13.06 0.40 -0.25
CA ARG A 80 -14.17 -0.11 0.58
C ARG A 80 -15.23 -0.81 -0.28
N ASP A 81 -15.60 -0.21 -1.40
CA ASP A 81 -16.60 -0.77 -2.31
C ASP A 81 -16.11 -2.09 -2.92
N TRP A 82 -14.85 -2.12 -3.36
CA TRP A 82 -14.22 -3.34 -3.86
C TRP A 82 -14.23 -4.46 -2.80
N LEU A 83 -13.82 -4.16 -1.57
CA LEU A 83 -13.82 -5.13 -0.47
C LEU A 83 -15.24 -5.63 -0.14
N THR A 84 -16.23 -4.76 -0.18
CA THR A 84 -17.64 -5.11 0.09
C THR A 84 -18.20 -6.01 -1.02
N ALA A 85 -17.92 -5.67 -2.29
CA ALA A 85 -18.30 -6.50 -3.42
C ALA A 85 -17.64 -7.90 -3.37
N LYS A 86 -16.37 -7.99 -2.97
CA LYS A 86 -15.67 -9.29 -2.84
C LYS A 86 -16.06 -10.11 -1.62
N LYS A 87 -16.55 -9.48 -0.54
CA LYS A 87 -17.15 -10.22 0.60
C LYS A 87 -18.43 -10.97 0.20
N ASN A 88 -19.11 -10.56 -0.86
CA ASN A 88 -20.31 -11.21 -1.40
C ASN A 88 -20.03 -12.24 -2.51
N VAL A 89 -18.75 -12.47 -2.86
CA VAL A 89 -18.36 -13.50 -3.83
C VAL A 89 -17.68 -14.63 -3.05
N PRO A 90 -18.03 -15.91 -3.28
CA PRO A 90 -17.38 -17.04 -2.61
C PRO A 90 -15.86 -16.95 -2.79
N ARG A 91 -15.11 -16.93 -1.68
CA ARG A 91 -13.65 -16.94 -1.72
C ARG A 91 -13.20 -18.29 -2.28
N PRO A 92 -12.32 -18.33 -3.31
CA PRO A 92 -11.70 -19.58 -3.71
C PRO A 92 -10.83 -20.07 -2.54
N VAL A 93 -11.11 -21.28 -2.09
CA VAL A 93 -10.26 -21.99 -1.14
C VAL A 93 -9.00 -22.37 -1.89
N GLY A 94 -7.87 -21.78 -1.49
CA GLY A 94 -6.53 -22.09 -1.96
C GLY A 94 -5.62 -22.26 -0.77
#